data_AF-A0A9P6LXG8-F1
#
_entry.id   AF-A0A9P6LXG8-F1
#
_cell.length_a   1.000
_cell.length_b   1.000
_cell.length_c   1.000
_cell.angle_alpha   90.00
_cell.angle_beta   90.00
_cell.angle_gamma   90.00
#
_symmetry.space_group_name_H-M   'P 1'
#
loop_
_entity.id
_entity.type
_entity.pdbx_description
1 polymer ?
#
loop_
_entity_poly.entity_id
_entity_poly.type
_entity_poly.pdbx_seq_one_letter_code
_entity_poly.pdbx_strand_id
1 'polypeptide(L)'
;MSKSASPTLPLPWTGDDYESGFPVTLLPELVMMAASNAIREKPNWWEKYKDPTLKQAGIDRGDEYAMNDAQIEYIFQELEWYAERRQNQIDSGIVAPIETGIEGTRRSDGLIHTELKERLLACVQKLVDVPDHLKDWHPGSNNQVLDLVHPSLFPFISDKTRITKEEAIPPLDFMGQGETMKKAPGYGVLEEARYYSKHYQWLPTDFMIDSEGKVKIHSYINNLHPIEHKDMYGVLEEIFEKFLPMFEDVLTEMREIEHKEQKLDADPFNWYDDDDGAMDEWYENRVPRPVEIPEFVPPKEFDKYELRPSTSTLSSSPSSSSKKLQVIIKLANIILTPENPKYPG
;
A
#
# COMPACT_ATOMS: atom_id res chain seq x y z
N MET A 1 -12.03 -10.27 31.62
CA MET A 1 -10.65 -10.29 31.08
C MET A 1 -10.71 -9.63 29.72
N SER A 2 -10.26 -8.38 29.63
CA SER A 2 -10.11 -7.67 28.37
C SER A 2 -9.11 -8.47 27.53
N LYS A 3 -9.55 -9.08 26.42
CA LYS A 3 -8.62 -9.61 25.43
C LYS A 3 -7.84 -8.38 24.95
N SER A 4 -6.54 -8.32 25.21
CA SER A 4 -5.68 -7.31 24.62
C SER A 4 -5.93 -7.36 23.12
N ALA A 5 -6.48 -6.29 22.56
CA ALA A 5 -6.61 -6.17 21.12
C ALA A 5 -5.21 -6.39 20.54
N SER A 6 -5.08 -7.36 19.63
CA SER A 6 -3.89 -7.46 18.79
C SER A 6 -3.63 -6.05 18.22
N PRO A 7 -2.37 -5.57 18.18
CA PRO A 7 -2.10 -4.24 17.65
C PRO A 7 -2.66 -4.16 16.24
N THR A 8 -3.70 -3.35 16.07
CA THR A 8 -4.30 -3.09 14.77
C THR A 8 -3.22 -2.44 13.91
N LEU A 9 -3.16 -2.81 12.63
CA LEU A 9 -2.33 -2.07 11.69
C LEU A 9 -2.73 -0.59 11.75
N PRO A 10 -1.78 0.35 11.69
CA PRO A 10 -2.09 1.77 11.67
C PRO A 10 -3.12 2.06 10.58
N LEU A 11 -4.22 2.70 10.97
CA LEU A 11 -5.25 3.13 10.04
C LEU A 11 -4.89 4.54 9.60
N PRO A 12 -4.79 4.80 8.28
CA PRO A 12 -4.51 6.15 7.78
C PRO A 12 -5.67 7.11 8.07
N TRP A 13 -6.89 6.60 8.26
CA TRP A 13 -8.10 7.40 8.48
C TRP A 13 -8.33 7.61 9.97
N THR A 14 -7.62 8.56 10.55
CA THR A 14 -7.60 8.80 12.01
C THR A 14 -8.56 9.89 12.49
N GLY A 15 -9.26 10.56 11.57
CA GLY A 15 -10.11 11.69 11.90
C GLY A 15 -11.47 11.70 11.21
N ASP A 16 -12.36 12.54 11.73
CA ASP A 16 -13.79 12.55 11.40
C ASP A 16 -14.17 13.71 10.44
N ASP A 17 -13.30 14.72 10.23
CA ASP A 17 -13.58 15.89 9.37
C ASP A 17 -12.33 16.76 9.06
N TYR A 18 -12.46 17.92 8.38
CA TYR A 18 -11.35 18.86 8.12
C TYR A 18 -10.65 19.43 9.38
N GLU A 19 -11.27 19.30 10.57
CA GLU A 19 -10.71 19.71 11.86
C GLU A 19 -9.92 18.59 12.57
N SER A 20 -10.06 17.34 12.11
CA SER A 20 -9.35 16.17 12.66
C SER A 20 -9.02 15.19 11.53
N GLY A 21 -7.74 14.89 11.32
CA GLY A 21 -7.30 13.93 10.29
C GLY A 21 -6.02 14.38 9.59
N PHE A 22 -5.94 14.14 8.29
CA PHE A 22 -4.75 14.45 7.51
C PHE A 22 -4.45 15.95 7.48
N PRO A 23 -3.20 16.37 7.73
CA PRO A 23 -2.79 17.74 7.47
C PRO A 23 -3.00 18.06 5.98
N VAL A 24 -3.63 19.20 5.70
CA VAL A 24 -3.88 19.65 4.32
C VAL A 24 -2.56 20.04 3.66
N THR A 25 -2.28 19.48 2.48
CA THR A 25 -1.08 19.83 1.71
C THR A 25 -1.34 21.00 0.79
N LEU A 26 -0.44 21.99 0.80
CA LEU A 26 -0.56 23.18 -0.03
C LEU A 26 -0.44 22.83 -1.53
N LEU A 27 -1.18 23.54 -2.40
CA LEU A 27 -1.11 23.33 -3.85
C LEU A 27 0.34 23.46 -4.39
N PRO A 28 1.14 24.47 -4.02
CA PRO A 28 2.56 24.54 -4.40
C PRO A 28 3.38 23.31 -3.98
N GLU A 29 3.08 22.73 -2.81
CA GLU A 29 3.75 21.52 -2.32
C GLU A 29 3.38 20.29 -3.17
N LEU A 30 2.08 20.14 -3.51
CA LEU A 30 1.63 19.08 -4.41
C LEU A 30 2.28 19.18 -5.79
N VAL A 31 2.46 20.40 -6.31
CA VAL A 31 3.16 20.65 -7.59
C VAL A 31 4.63 20.24 -7.48
N MET A 32 5.32 20.62 -6.40
CA MET A 32 6.71 20.21 -6.18
C MET A 32 6.85 18.68 -6.08
N MET A 33 5.95 18.03 -5.34
CA MET A 33 5.90 16.57 -5.23
C MET A 33 5.66 15.91 -6.59
N ALA A 34 4.75 16.45 -7.40
CA ALA A 34 4.45 15.93 -8.74
C ALA A 34 5.67 16.05 -9.68
N ALA A 35 6.38 17.17 -9.65
CA ALA A 35 7.59 17.39 -10.44
C ALA A 35 8.74 16.44 -10.00
N SER A 36 8.98 16.31 -8.69
CA SER A 36 9.94 15.36 -8.11
C SER A 36 9.62 13.92 -8.54
N ASN A 37 8.35 13.50 -8.40
CA ASN A 37 7.89 12.17 -8.84
C ASN A 37 8.10 11.95 -10.34
N ALA A 38 7.80 12.94 -11.19
CA ALA A 38 7.94 12.81 -12.65
C ALA A 38 9.39 12.55 -13.10
N ILE A 39 10.36 13.12 -12.39
CA ILE A 39 11.79 12.83 -12.58
C ILE A 39 12.09 11.41 -12.09
N ARG A 40 11.61 11.06 -10.88
CA ARG A 40 11.84 9.74 -10.27
C ARG A 40 11.20 8.58 -11.05
N GLU A 41 10.17 8.81 -11.85
CA GLU A 41 9.58 7.80 -12.75
C GLU A 41 10.44 7.47 -13.98
N LYS A 42 11.57 8.18 -14.20
CA LYS A 42 12.46 7.92 -15.33
C LYS A 42 13.47 6.82 -14.99
N PRO A 43 13.80 5.93 -15.94
CA PRO A 43 14.84 4.93 -15.72
C PRO A 43 16.19 5.55 -15.37
N ASN A 44 16.81 5.06 -14.30
CA ASN A 44 18.09 5.52 -13.77
C ASN A 44 18.10 7.02 -13.44
N TRP A 45 16.99 7.56 -12.93
CA TRP A 45 16.87 8.97 -12.56
C TRP A 45 17.96 9.41 -11.56
N TRP A 46 18.37 8.55 -10.63
CA TRP A 46 19.39 8.84 -9.61
C TRP A 46 20.76 9.19 -10.18
N GLU A 47 21.09 8.70 -11.39
CA GLU A 47 22.33 9.05 -12.10
C GLU A 47 22.20 10.34 -12.91
N LYS A 48 20.97 10.74 -13.23
CA LYS A 48 20.68 11.69 -14.30
C LYS A 48 19.85 12.88 -13.83
N TYR A 49 19.46 12.97 -12.56
CA TYR A 49 18.56 14.03 -12.12
C TYR A 49 19.14 15.44 -12.35
N LYS A 50 20.48 15.58 -12.38
CA LYS A 50 21.21 16.82 -12.74
C LYS A 50 21.29 17.09 -14.26
N ASP A 51 20.81 16.18 -15.12
CA ASP A 51 20.77 16.37 -16.58
C ASP A 51 19.76 17.48 -16.93
N PRO A 52 20.17 18.50 -17.73
CA PRO A 52 19.28 19.58 -18.16
C PRO A 52 17.96 19.12 -18.79
N THR A 53 17.94 17.97 -19.46
CA THR A 53 16.76 17.41 -20.13
C THR A 53 15.73 16.87 -19.14
N LEU A 54 16.19 16.23 -18.07
CA LEU A 54 15.33 15.72 -16.98
C LEU A 54 14.82 16.86 -16.11
N LYS A 55 15.66 17.88 -15.90
CA LYS A 55 15.26 19.15 -15.28
C LYS A 55 14.08 19.77 -16.02
N GLN A 56 14.17 19.89 -17.35
CA GLN A 56 13.08 20.45 -18.16
C GLN A 56 11.82 19.59 -18.08
N ALA A 57 11.91 18.25 -18.13
CA ALA A 57 10.75 17.37 -18.05
C ALA A 57 9.98 17.46 -16.71
N GLY A 58 10.67 17.75 -15.60
CA GLY A 58 10.03 18.04 -14.31
C GLY A 58 9.36 19.41 -14.28
N ILE A 59 10.02 20.42 -14.86
CA ILE A 59 9.50 21.79 -14.99
C ILE A 59 8.25 21.81 -15.89
N ASP A 60 8.29 21.17 -17.07
CA ASP A 60 7.18 21.11 -18.04
C ASP A 60 5.89 20.52 -17.45
N ARG A 61 6.00 19.67 -16.42
CA ARG A 61 4.84 19.11 -15.71
C ARG A 61 4.35 20.01 -14.57
N GLY A 62 5.20 20.85 -14.02
CA GLY A 62 4.85 21.91 -13.08
C GLY A 62 4.39 23.21 -13.76
N ASP A 63 4.59 23.35 -15.07
CA ASP A 63 4.20 24.53 -15.87
C ASP A 63 2.70 24.84 -15.81
N GLU A 64 1.85 23.85 -15.50
CA GLU A 64 0.42 24.08 -15.25
C GLU A 64 0.19 25.07 -14.08
N TYR A 65 1.16 25.19 -13.15
CA TYR A 65 1.06 26.02 -11.93
C TYR A 65 2.27 26.95 -11.70
N ALA A 66 3.23 27.03 -12.64
CA ALA A 66 4.43 27.88 -12.64
C ALA A 66 5.25 27.86 -11.33
N MET A 67 6.25 26.96 -11.26
CA MET A 67 7.21 26.92 -10.14
C MET A 67 8.27 28.03 -10.22
N ASN A 68 8.65 28.59 -9.08
CA ASN A 68 9.78 29.53 -8.98
C ASN A 68 11.13 28.81 -8.79
N ASP A 69 12.23 29.55 -8.93
CA ASP A 69 13.59 29.00 -8.84
C ASP A 69 13.88 28.35 -7.47
N ALA A 70 13.32 28.88 -6.37
CA ALA A 70 13.52 28.32 -5.04
C ALA A 70 12.82 26.95 -4.88
N GLN A 71 11.61 26.79 -5.44
CA GLN A 71 10.91 25.50 -5.47
C GLN A 71 11.68 24.47 -6.30
N ILE A 72 12.22 24.90 -7.45
CA ILE A 72 13.05 24.04 -8.30
C ILE A 72 14.31 23.61 -7.55
N GLU A 73 15.01 24.53 -6.90
CA GLU A 73 16.22 24.23 -6.12
C GLU A 73 15.91 23.24 -4.99
N TYR A 74 14.83 23.44 -4.25
CA TYR A 74 14.37 22.52 -3.20
C TYR A 74 14.17 21.09 -3.74
N ILE A 75 13.48 20.95 -4.89
CA ILE A 75 13.25 19.64 -5.51
C ILE A 75 14.58 18.94 -5.84
N PHE A 76 15.59 19.68 -6.30
CA PHE A 76 16.87 19.08 -6.67
C PHE A 76 17.71 18.64 -5.46
N GLN A 77 17.62 19.36 -4.35
CA GLN A 77 18.21 18.96 -3.07
C GLN A 77 17.51 17.69 -2.53
N GLU A 78 16.19 17.62 -2.67
CA GLU A 78 15.43 16.41 -2.33
C GLU A 78 15.82 15.21 -3.21
N LEU A 79 15.97 15.40 -4.52
CA LEU A 79 16.36 14.33 -5.45
C LEU A 79 17.79 13.83 -5.15
N GLU A 80 18.70 14.72 -4.77
CA GLU A 80 20.04 14.35 -4.32
C GLU A 80 19.97 13.46 -3.08
N TRP A 81 19.18 13.85 -2.07
CA TRP A 81 18.97 13.04 -0.88
C TRP A 81 18.38 11.66 -1.18
N TYR A 82 17.37 11.57 -2.07
CA TYR A 82 16.82 10.27 -2.49
C TYR A 82 17.87 9.40 -3.20
N ALA A 83 18.73 9.99 -4.03
CA ALA A 83 19.79 9.28 -4.74
C ALA A 83 20.85 8.74 -3.76
N GLU A 84 21.25 9.54 -2.78
CA GLU A 84 22.16 9.14 -1.70
C GLU A 84 21.56 8.00 -0.85
N ARG A 85 20.30 8.12 -0.45
CA ARG A 85 19.59 7.05 0.29
C ARG A 85 19.60 5.74 -0.48
N ARG A 86 19.37 5.79 -1.79
CA ARG A 86 19.43 4.63 -2.67
C ARG A 86 20.83 4.03 -2.71
N GLN A 87 21.87 4.86 -2.82
CA GLN A 87 23.26 4.40 -2.83
C GLN A 87 23.67 3.76 -1.51
N ASN A 88 23.27 4.35 -0.38
CA ASN A 88 23.54 3.81 0.97
C ASN A 88 22.95 2.41 1.17
N GLN A 89 21.77 2.13 0.58
CA GLN A 89 21.19 0.79 0.59
C GLN A 89 22.07 -0.21 -0.18
N ILE A 90 22.55 0.16 -1.37
CA ILE A 90 23.44 -0.68 -2.19
C ILE A 90 24.75 -0.95 -1.46
N ASP A 91 25.35 0.09 -0.88
CA ASP A 91 26.60 -0.03 -0.14
C ASP A 91 26.45 -0.91 1.11
N SER A 92 25.23 -0.99 1.66
CA SER A 92 24.85 -1.91 2.74
C SER A 92 24.54 -3.33 2.26
N GLY A 93 24.69 -3.62 0.97
CA GLY A 93 24.50 -4.95 0.38
C GLY A 93 23.06 -5.24 -0.09
N ILE A 94 22.17 -4.25 -0.13
CA ILE A 94 20.82 -4.41 -0.67
C ILE A 94 20.87 -4.46 -2.19
N VAL A 95 20.44 -5.57 -2.78
CA VAL A 95 20.47 -5.81 -4.23
C VAL A 95 19.40 -5.00 -4.98
N ALA A 96 18.20 -4.90 -4.41
CA ALA A 96 17.08 -4.15 -4.97
C ALA A 96 16.66 -3.06 -3.96
N PRO A 97 17.16 -1.82 -4.11
CA PRO A 97 16.85 -0.74 -3.18
C PRO A 97 15.35 -0.46 -3.13
N ILE A 98 14.87 -0.10 -1.94
CA ILE A 98 13.50 0.37 -1.74
C ILE A 98 13.50 1.88 -1.88
N GLU A 99 12.73 2.37 -2.84
CA GLU A 99 12.54 3.79 -3.11
C GLU A 99 11.19 4.26 -2.57
N THR A 100 11.16 5.51 -2.10
CA THR A 100 9.91 6.19 -1.76
C THR A 100 9.18 6.54 -3.05
N GLY A 101 7.89 6.17 -3.13
CA GLY A 101 7.02 6.56 -4.23
C GLY A 101 6.33 7.90 -3.95
N ILE A 102 5.02 7.95 -4.23
CA ILE A 102 4.14 8.94 -3.60
C ILE A 102 3.94 8.59 -2.12
N GLU A 103 3.38 9.51 -1.34
CA GLU A 103 3.04 9.29 0.06
C GLU A 103 2.29 7.97 0.30
N GLY A 104 2.72 7.24 1.34
CA GLY A 104 2.17 5.93 1.67
C GLY A 104 2.50 4.81 0.69
N THR A 105 3.45 5.02 -0.23
CA THR A 105 3.87 4.00 -1.20
C THR A 105 5.39 3.80 -1.22
N ARG A 106 5.78 2.57 -1.54
CA ARG A 106 7.17 2.17 -1.78
C ARG A 106 7.24 1.45 -3.11
N ARG A 107 8.39 1.53 -3.77
CA ARG A 107 8.67 0.79 -5.00
C ARG A 107 10.08 0.24 -4.98
N SER A 108 10.31 -0.86 -5.70
CA SER A 108 11.64 -1.46 -5.82
C SER A 108 11.72 -2.27 -7.11
N ASP A 109 12.50 -1.76 -8.06
CA ASP A 109 12.72 -2.45 -9.33
C ASP A 109 13.66 -3.64 -9.13
N GLY A 110 13.26 -4.80 -9.64
CA GLY A 110 14.04 -6.04 -9.54
C GLY A 110 13.94 -6.75 -8.19
N LEU A 111 13.09 -6.29 -7.27
CA LEU A 111 12.84 -6.95 -5.98
C LEU A 111 12.38 -8.41 -6.14
N ILE A 112 11.56 -8.67 -7.15
CA ILE A 112 11.15 -10.01 -7.58
C ILE A 112 12.04 -10.40 -8.76
N HIS A 113 12.98 -11.32 -8.51
CA HIS A 113 13.88 -11.83 -9.54
C HIS A 113 13.14 -12.66 -10.60
N THR A 114 13.73 -12.74 -11.80
CA THR A 114 13.15 -13.41 -12.98
C THR A 114 12.70 -14.83 -12.68
N GLU A 115 13.49 -15.62 -11.95
CA GLU A 115 13.14 -17.01 -11.60
C GLU A 115 11.86 -17.10 -10.76
N LEU A 116 11.69 -16.23 -9.76
CA LEU A 116 10.48 -16.20 -8.93
C LEU A 116 9.26 -15.75 -9.73
N LYS A 117 9.44 -14.79 -10.65
CA LYS A 117 8.40 -14.37 -11.59
C LYS A 117 7.98 -15.51 -12.52
N GLU A 118 8.93 -16.25 -13.08
CA GLU A 118 8.64 -17.40 -13.96
C GLU A 118 7.90 -18.51 -13.22
N ARG A 119 8.29 -18.79 -11.96
CA ARG A 119 7.57 -19.74 -11.09
C ARG A 119 6.13 -19.28 -10.81
N LEU A 120 5.92 -17.99 -10.56
CA LEU A 120 4.56 -17.43 -10.40
C LEU A 120 3.74 -17.61 -11.68
N LEU A 121 4.31 -17.28 -12.84
CA LEU A 121 3.63 -17.44 -14.13
C LEU A 121 3.28 -18.90 -14.42
N ALA A 122 4.16 -19.85 -14.11
CA ALA A 122 3.88 -21.27 -14.24
C ALA A 122 2.72 -21.73 -13.34
N CYS A 123 2.62 -21.19 -12.12
CA CYS A 123 1.49 -21.47 -11.23
C CYS A 123 0.19 -20.82 -11.72
N VAL A 124 0.25 -19.57 -12.21
CA VAL A 124 -0.88 -18.84 -12.80
C VAL A 124 -1.41 -19.56 -14.04
N GLN A 125 -0.54 -20.13 -14.87
CA GLN A 125 -0.95 -20.86 -16.07
C GLN A 125 -1.89 -22.02 -15.75
N LYS A 126 -1.71 -22.71 -14.62
CA LYS A 126 -2.61 -23.78 -14.16
C LYS A 126 -4.03 -23.27 -13.85
N LEU A 127 -4.16 -22.02 -13.40
CA LEU A 127 -5.45 -21.39 -13.11
C LEU A 127 -6.14 -20.84 -14.38
N VAL A 128 -5.34 -20.45 -15.37
CA VAL A 128 -5.85 -19.94 -16.66
C VAL A 128 -6.30 -21.08 -17.58
N ASP A 129 -5.61 -22.22 -17.52
CA ASP A 129 -5.84 -23.40 -18.37
C ASP A 129 -7.02 -24.25 -17.87
N VAL A 130 -8.19 -23.61 -17.82
CA VAL A 130 -9.47 -24.25 -17.53
C VAL A 130 -10.38 -24.17 -18.77
N PRO A 131 -11.30 -25.13 -18.95
CA PRO A 131 -12.35 -25.05 -19.97
C PRO A 131 -13.04 -23.68 -19.98
N ASP A 132 -13.38 -23.15 -21.16
CA ASP A 132 -13.93 -21.78 -21.30
C ASP A 132 -15.18 -21.51 -20.45
N HIS A 133 -16.02 -22.53 -20.24
CA HIS A 133 -17.22 -22.41 -19.41
C HIS A 133 -16.94 -22.31 -17.90
N LEU A 134 -15.70 -22.56 -17.48
CA LEU A 134 -15.22 -22.39 -16.09
C LEU A 134 -14.43 -21.09 -15.90
N LYS A 135 -14.18 -20.32 -16.96
CA LYS A 135 -13.50 -19.02 -16.85
C LYS A 135 -14.41 -18.00 -16.17
N ASP A 136 -13.92 -17.44 -15.06
CA ASP A 136 -14.64 -16.40 -14.31
C ASP A 136 -14.27 -15.01 -14.82
N TRP A 137 -15.05 -14.52 -15.78
CA TRP A 137 -14.86 -13.18 -16.34
C TRP A 137 -15.43 -12.12 -15.41
N HIS A 138 -14.60 -11.15 -15.05
CA HIS A 138 -14.99 -10.07 -14.14
C HIS A 138 -16.20 -9.31 -14.70
N PRO A 139 -17.27 -9.12 -13.91
CA PRO A 139 -18.45 -8.40 -14.36
C PRO A 139 -18.12 -6.98 -14.86
N GLY A 140 -18.70 -6.60 -16.00
CA GLY A 140 -18.49 -5.26 -16.57
C GLY A 140 -17.12 -5.03 -17.22
N SER A 141 -16.24 -6.03 -17.28
CA SER A 141 -14.90 -5.90 -17.86
C SER A 141 -14.83 -6.13 -19.39
N ASN A 142 -15.96 -6.34 -20.06
CA ASN A 142 -16.00 -6.69 -21.49
C ASN A 142 -15.12 -7.91 -21.85
N ASN A 143 -15.07 -8.92 -20.96
CA ASN A 143 -14.19 -10.09 -21.06
C ASN A 143 -12.69 -9.74 -21.21
N GLN A 144 -12.25 -8.67 -20.53
CA GLN A 144 -10.82 -8.29 -20.47
C GLN A 144 -10.19 -8.65 -19.13
N VAL A 145 -10.96 -8.94 -18.09
CA VAL A 145 -10.40 -9.31 -16.79
C VAL A 145 -10.89 -10.71 -16.43
N LEU A 146 -9.95 -11.63 -16.28
CA LEU A 146 -10.19 -13.00 -15.83
C LEU A 146 -9.80 -13.11 -14.37
N ASP A 147 -10.78 -13.35 -13.49
CA ASP A 147 -10.55 -13.57 -12.07
C ASP A 147 -10.00 -14.99 -11.84
N LEU A 148 -8.82 -15.11 -11.23
CA LEU A 148 -8.13 -16.39 -11.01
C LEU A 148 -8.19 -16.82 -9.53
N VAL A 149 -7.93 -15.87 -8.64
CA VAL A 149 -8.14 -15.99 -7.21
C VAL A 149 -8.91 -14.75 -6.81
N HIS A 150 -10.16 -14.90 -6.41
CA HIS A 150 -10.99 -13.76 -6.07
C HIS A 150 -11.66 -13.95 -4.70
N PRO A 151 -11.50 -12.99 -3.76
CA PRO A 151 -12.02 -13.14 -2.40
C PRO A 151 -13.55 -13.21 -2.32
N SER A 152 -14.24 -12.84 -3.41
CA SER A 152 -15.71 -12.90 -3.50
C SER A 152 -16.26 -14.20 -4.10
N LEU A 153 -15.42 -15.16 -4.55
CA LEU A 153 -15.91 -16.43 -5.10
C LEU A 153 -16.41 -17.40 -4.02
N PHE A 154 -15.70 -17.47 -2.88
CA PHE A 154 -16.16 -18.23 -1.71
C PHE A 154 -16.04 -17.42 -0.42
N PRO A 155 -16.77 -16.30 -0.29
CA PRO A 155 -16.81 -15.54 0.96
C PRO A 155 -17.56 -16.33 2.03
N PHE A 156 -17.44 -15.89 3.27
CA PHE A 156 -18.42 -16.24 4.29
C PHE A 156 -19.82 -15.81 3.83
N ILE A 157 -20.79 -16.71 3.97
CA ILE A 157 -22.21 -16.44 3.77
C ILE A 157 -22.97 -16.95 4.99
N SER A 158 -23.75 -16.07 5.62
CA SER A 158 -24.61 -16.43 6.76
C SER A 158 -25.52 -17.61 6.42
N ASP A 159 -25.67 -18.53 7.37
CA ASP A 159 -26.45 -19.77 7.27
C ASP A 159 -25.98 -20.77 6.20
N LYS A 160 -24.83 -20.53 5.55
CA LYS A 160 -24.25 -21.46 4.55
C LYS A 160 -22.83 -21.89 4.90
N THR A 161 -21.95 -20.94 5.20
CA THR A 161 -20.56 -21.24 5.51
C THR A 161 -20.48 -21.92 6.88
N ARG A 162 -19.82 -23.07 6.93
CA ARG A 162 -19.59 -23.82 8.17
C ARG A 162 -18.31 -23.35 8.84
N ILE A 163 -18.34 -23.30 10.17
CA ILE A 163 -17.26 -22.80 11.01
C ILE A 163 -16.95 -23.84 12.09
N THR A 164 -15.67 -24.02 12.35
CA THR A 164 -15.13 -24.92 13.36
C THR A 164 -14.54 -24.13 14.52
N LYS A 165 -14.58 -24.70 15.73
CA LYS A 165 -13.86 -24.15 16.89
C LYS A 165 -12.39 -24.56 16.89
N GLU A 166 -12.09 -25.68 16.26
CA GLU A 166 -10.75 -26.20 16.04
C GLU A 166 -10.15 -25.53 14.80
N GLU A 167 -8.83 -25.36 14.81
CA GLU A 167 -8.08 -24.85 13.70
C GLU A 167 -8.12 -25.83 12.53
N ALA A 168 -8.62 -25.38 11.38
CA ALA A 168 -8.89 -26.24 10.22
C ALA A 168 -7.60 -26.54 9.43
N ILE A 169 -6.69 -27.31 10.04
CA ILE A 169 -5.38 -27.67 9.46
C ILE A 169 -5.13 -29.18 9.63
N PRO A 170 -4.94 -29.93 8.53
CA PRO A 170 -5.01 -29.49 7.14
C PRO A 170 -6.46 -29.18 6.73
N PRO A 171 -6.71 -28.15 5.90
CA PRO A 171 -8.07 -27.64 5.65
C PRO A 171 -9.00 -28.65 4.96
N LEU A 172 -8.46 -29.59 4.19
CA LEU A 172 -9.27 -30.59 3.48
C LEU A 172 -9.95 -31.58 4.41
N ASP A 173 -9.36 -31.86 5.58
CA ASP A 173 -9.94 -32.80 6.55
C ASP A 173 -11.22 -32.24 7.18
N PHE A 174 -11.38 -30.91 7.19
CA PHE A 174 -12.52 -30.21 7.78
C PHE A 174 -13.64 -29.88 6.78
N MET A 175 -13.53 -30.32 5.52
CA MET A 175 -14.57 -30.08 4.53
C MET A 175 -15.93 -30.62 4.98
N GLY A 176 -16.95 -29.75 5.00
CA GLY A 176 -18.31 -30.11 5.42
C GLY A 176 -18.50 -30.24 6.94
N GLN A 177 -17.45 -30.11 7.74
CA GLN A 177 -17.53 -30.12 9.20
C GLN A 177 -17.94 -28.76 9.78
N GLY A 178 -18.27 -28.72 11.07
CA GLY A 178 -18.63 -27.50 11.78
C GLY A 178 -20.10 -27.07 11.62
N GLU A 179 -20.41 -25.91 12.19
CA GLU A 179 -21.77 -25.36 12.27
C GLU A 179 -21.89 -24.07 11.48
N THR A 180 -23.09 -23.76 11.00
CA THR A 180 -23.38 -22.49 10.32
C THR A 180 -23.73 -21.40 11.32
N MET A 181 -23.41 -20.14 11.00
CA MET A 181 -23.82 -18.98 11.81
C MET A 181 -24.81 -18.09 11.08
N LYS A 182 -25.78 -17.55 11.82
CA LYS A 182 -26.84 -16.65 11.30
C LYS A 182 -26.34 -15.27 10.88
N LYS A 183 -25.15 -14.88 11.32
CA LYS A 183 -24.54 -13.58 11.04
C LYS A 183 -23.05 -13.74 10.86
N ALA A 184 -22.47 -12.88 10.03
CA ALA A 184 -21.03 -12.73 9.92
C ALA A 184 -20.45 -12.29 11.28
N PRO A 185 -19.22 -12.75 11.62
CA PRO A 185 -18.46 -12.19 12.73
C PRO A 185 -18.38 -10.67 12.62
N GLY A 186 -18.85 -9.96 13.65
CA GLY A 186 -18.72 -8.51 13.74
C GLY A 186 -17.51 -8.15 14.60
N TYR A 187 -16.80 -7.08 14.22
CA TYR A 187 -15.92 -6.33 15.11
C TYR A 187 -16.65 -5.07 15.54
N GLY A 188 -16.53 -4.69 16.82
CA GLY A 188 -16.74 -3.31 17.23
C GLY A 188 -18.14 -2.89 17.72
N VAL A 189 -18.15 -1.63 18.17
CA VAL A 189 -19.23 -0.90 18.85
C VAL A 189 -20.38 -0.62 17.87
N LEU A 190 -21.57 -0.28 18.37
CA LEU A 190 -22.80 -0.10 17.56
C LEU A 190 -22.64 0.85 16.35
N GLU A 191 -21.75 1.84 16.42
CA GLU A 191 -21.52 2.85 15.38
C GLU A 191 -20.86 2.28 14.11
N GLU A 192 -19.91 1.36 14.26
CA GLU A 192 -19.20 0.75 13.12
C GLU A 192 -20.05 -0.32 12.42
N ALA A 193 -21.05 -0.86 13.12
CA ALA A 193 -21.92 -1.92 12.62
C ALA A 193 -22.70 -1.56 11.35
N ARG A 194 -22.81 -0.26 11.01
CA ARG A 194 -23.44 0.20 9.76
C ARG A 194 -22.58 -0.06 8.51
N TYR A 195 -21.26 -0.20 8.69
CA TYR A 195 -20.31 -0.43 7.59
C TYR A 195 -20.01 -1.91 7.36
N TYR A 196 -20.45 -2.78 8.26
CA TYR A 196 -20.24 -4.22 8.15
C TYR A 196 -21.48 -4.95 7.64
N SER A 197 -21.28 -5.83 6.66
CA SER A 197 -22.32 -6.75 6.23
C SER A 197 -22.60 -7.79 7.32
N LYS A 198 -23.88 -7.98 7.65
CA LYS A 198 -24.32 -9.06 8.56
C LYS A 198 -24.33 -10.43 7.88
N HIS A 199 -24.19 -10.47 6.56
CA HIS A 199 -24.42 -11.67 5.75
C HIS A 199 -23.16 -12.18 5.04
N TYR A 200 -22.21 -11.29 4.74
CA TYR A 200 -21.08 -11.59 3.87
C TYR A 200 -19.78 -11.08 4.48
N GLN A 201 -18.70 -11.86 4.37
CA GLN A 201 -17.36 -11.43 4.78
C GLN A 201 -16.30 -12.14 3.93
N TRP A 202 -15.28 -11.43 3.48
CA TRP A 202 -14.12 -12.09 2.87
C TRP A 202 -13.32 -12.86 3.93
N LEU A 203 -12.81 -14.02 3.54
CA LEU A 203 -12.08 -14.93 4.42
C LEU A 203 -10.58 -14.73 4.21
N PRO A 204 -9.84 -14.16 5.19
CA PRO A 204 -8.41 -13.98 5.07
C PRO A 204 -7.66 -15.30 5.25
N THR A 205 -6.45 -15.31 4.74
CA THR A 205 -5.45 -16.35 4.95
C THR A 205 -4.48 -15.91 6.03
N ASP A 206 -4.18 -16.81 6.96
CA ASP A 206 -3.21 -16.57 8.01
C ASP A 206 -1.78 -16.79 7.48
N PHE A 207 -0.95 -15.75 7.56
CA PHE A 207 0.47 -15.75 7.25
C PHE A 207 1.25 -15.67 8.57
N MET A 208 2.22 -16.56 8.77
CA MET A 208 3.10 -16.57 9.93
C MET A 208 4.45 -16.02 9.52
N ILE A 209 4.88 -14.96 10.20
CA ILE A 209 6.13 -14.24 9.93
C ILE A 209 7.08 -14.47 11.11
N ASP A 210 8.23 -15.09 10.89
CA ASP A 210 9.21 -15.31 11.96
C ASP A 210 10.13 -14.09 12.18
N SER A 211 11.07 -14.21 13.13
CA SER A 211 12.01 -13.14 13.46
C SER A 211 12.98 -12.79 12.33
N GLU A 212 13.21 -13.70 11.39
CA GLU A 212 14.07 -13.47 10.21
C GLU A 212 13.27 -12.84 9.06
N GLY A 213 11.95 -12.75 9.19
CA GLY A 213 11.04 -12.30 8.14
C GLY A 213 10.67 -13.42 7.16
N LYS A 214 10.90 -14.69 7.53
CA LYS A 214 10.41 -15.83 6.75
C LYS A 214 8.92 -15.98 6.93
N VAL A 215 8.27 -16.33 5.83
CA VAL A 215 6.82 -16.35 5.75
C VAL A 215 6.35 -17.77 5.52
N LYS A 216 5.38 -18.22 6.32
CA LYS A 216 4.64 -19.45 6.09
C LYS A 216 3.16 -19.18 6.01
N ILE A 217 2.53 -19.57 4.92
CA ILE A 217 1.08 -19.59 4.81
C ILE A 217 0.57 -20.75 5.66
N HIS A 218 -0.22 -20.43 6.67
CA HIS A 218 -0.67 -21.38 7.67
C HIS A 218 -2.04 -21.95 7.36
N SER A 219 -2.96 -21.13 6.85
CA SER A 219 -4.32 -21.54 6.49
C SER A 219 -4.52 -21.62 4.97
N TYR A 220 -5.71 -22.07 4.54
CA TYR A 220 -6.07 -22.08 3.13
C TYR A 220 -6.08 -20.67 2.52
N ILE A 221 -5.79 -20.60 1.21
CA ILE A 221 -6.10 -19.45 0.37
C ILE A 221 -7.47 -19.67 -0.26
N ASN A 222 -8.35 -18.68 -0.09
CA ASN A 222 -9.68 -18.73 -0.67
C ASN A 222 -9.60 -18.91 -2.20
N ASN A 223 -10.37 -19.84 -2.77
CA ASN A 223 -10.34 -20.18 -4.20
C ASN A 223 -9.03 -20.84 -4.70
N LEU A 224 -8.16 -21.36 -3.82
CA LEU A 224 -6.91 -22.01 -4.24
C LEU A 224 -6.67 -23.34 -3.52
N HIS A 225 -6.87 -24.44 -4.26
CA HIS A 225 -6.75 -25.80 -3.72
C HIS A 225 -5.34 -26.10 -3.16
N PRO A 226 -5.19 -26.52 -1.89
CA PRO A 226 -3.89 -26.60 -1.20
C PRO A 226 -2.98 -27.74 -1.65
N ILE A 227 -3.53 -28.80 -2.27
CA ILE A 227 -2.74 -29.91 -2.86
C ILE A 227 -2.41 -29.64 -4.32
N GLU A 228 -3.41 -29.45 -5.18
CA GLU A 228 -3.25 -29.19 -6.62
C GLU A 228 -2.39 -27.95 -6.93
N HIS A 229 -2.51 -26.89 -6.12
CA HIS A 229 -1.77 -25.64 -6.29
C HIS A 229 -0.69 -25.44 -5.23
N LYS A 230 -0.16 -26.52 -4.63
CA LYS A 230 0.83 -26.45 -3.54
C LYS A 230 2.03 -25.55 -3.86
N ASP A 231 2.52 -25.58 -5.10
CA ASP A 231 3.67 -24.76 -5.54
C ASP A 231 3.38 -23.25 -5.41
N MET A 232 2.13 -22.83 -5.67
CA MET A 232 1.71 -21.43 -5.60
C MET A 232 1.83 -20.89 -4.17
N TYR A 233 1.56 -21.70 -3.14
CA TYR A 233 1.70 -21.28 -1.75
C TYR A 233 3.16 -20.90 -1.45
N GLY A 234 4.13 -21.73 -1.85
CA GLY A 234 5.55 -21.43 -1.67
C GLY A 234 6.00 -20.17 -2.45
N VAL A 235 5.48 -19.98 -3.67
CA VAL A 235 5.77 -18.77 -4.45
C VAL A 235 5.21 -17.51 -3.77
N LEU A 236 3.98 -17.56 -3.26
CA LEU A 236 3.35 -16.44 -2.57
C LEU A 236 4.04 -16.12 -1.23
N GLU A 237 4.51 -17.14 -0.50
CA GLU A 237 5.39 -16.98 0.67
C GLU A 237 6.63 -16.16 0.31
N GLU A 238 7.39 -16.60 -0.70
CA GLU A 238 8.62 -15.92 -1.14
C GLU A 238 8.37 -14.49 -1.64
N ILE A 239 7.28 -14.24 -2.37
CA ILE A 239 6.90 -12.89 -2.79
C ILE A 239 6.60 -12.01 -1.58
N PHE A 240 5.87 -12.54 -0.60
CA PHE A 240 5.53 -11.79 0.62
C PHE A 240 6.77 -11.48 1.45
N GLU A 241 7.73 -12.41 1.55
CA GLU A 241 9.03 -12.16 2.21
C GLU A 241 9.77 -10.97 1.60
N LYS A 242 9.76 -10.85 0.26
CA LYS A 242 10.37 -9.72 -0.46
C LYS A 242 9.62 -8.42 -0.26
N PHE A 243 8.29 -8.48 -0.22
CA PHE A 243 7.41 -7.33 0.00
C PHE A 243 7.46 -6.80 1.45
N LEU A 244 7.71 -7.67 2.43
CA LEU A 244 7.60 -7.36 3.85
C LEU A 244 8.35 -6.08 4.29
N PRO A 245 9.63 -5.83 3.92
CA PRO A 245 10.31 -4.62 4.33
C PRO A 245 9.67 -3.34 3.78
N MET A 246 9.14 -3.39 2.56
CA MET A 246 8.41 -2.26 1.97
C MET A 246 7.11 -1.99 2.73
N PHE A 247 6.42 -3.05 3.13
CA PHE A 247 5.19 -2.93 3.89
C PHE A 247 5.44 -2.37 5.29
N GLU A 248 6.50 -2.82 5.97
CA GLU A 248 6.95 -2.25 7.25
C GLU A 248 7.24 -0.74 7.12
N ASP A 249 7.90 -0.31 6.03
CA ASP A 249 8.17 1.11 5.78
C ASP A 249 6.89 1.93 5.51
N VAL A 250 5.89 1.34 4.83
CA VAL A 250 4.59 1.98 4.63
C VAL A 250 3.86 2.11 5.97
N LEU A 251 3.82 1.05 6.78
CA LEU A 251 3.17 1.07 8.08
C LEU A 251 3.85 2.05 9.05
N THR A 252 5.17 2.22 8.98
CA THR A 252 5.88 3.29 9.69
C THR A 252 5.34 4.65 9.30
N GLU A 253 5.28 4.95 8.00
CA GLU A 253 4.76 6.23 7.53
C GLU A 253 3.30 6.44 7.94
N MET A 254 2.44 5.42 7.82
CA MET A 254 1.04 5.52 8.23
C MET A 254 0.87 5.72 9.73
N ARG A 255 1.77 5.18 10.56
CA ARG A 255 1.74 5.40 12.02
C ARG A 255 2.05 6.85 12.39
N GLU A 256 2.90 7.52 11.61
CA GLU A 256 3.39 8.86 11.90
C GLU A 256 2.71 9.94 11.04
N ILE A 257 1.71 9.58 10.23
CA ILE A 257 1.18 10.47 9.19
C ILE A 257 0.52 11.73 9.74
N GLU A 258 -0.11 11.66 10.91
CA GLU A 258 -0.67 12.81 11.62
C GLU A 258 0.40 13.77 12.18
N HIS A 259 1.62 13.27 12.37
CA HIS A 259 2.76 14.02 12.91
C HIS A 259 3.77 14.38 11.82
N LYS A 260 3.43 14.10 10.56
CA LYS A 260 4.29 14.37 9.42
C LYS A 260 4.38 15.87 9.20
N GLU A 261 5.62 16.37 9.21
CA GLU A 261 5.93 17.76 8.87
C GLU A 261 5.60 18.01 7.39
N GLN A 262 4.82 19.05 7.10
CA GLN A 262 4.61 19.52 5.72
C GLN A 262 5.91 20.16 5.20
N LYS A 263 6.15 20.08 3.88
CA LYS A 263 7.33 20.72 3.28
C LYS A 263 7.22 22.23 3.30
N LEU A 264 6.00 22.72 3.14
CA LEU A 264 5.67 24.14 3.12
C LEU A 264 4.69 24.45 4.26
N ASP A 265 4.92 25.56 4.94
CA ASP A 265 4.02 26.08 5.96
C ASP A 265 3.34 27.36 5.46
N ALA A 266 2.05 27.49 5.72
CA ALA A 266 1.29 28.70 5.42
C ALA A 266 0.28 28.93 6.54
N ASP A 267 0.31 30.13 7.11
CA ASP A 267 -0.66 30.55 8.12
C ASP A 267 -2.01 30.86 7.44
N PRO A 268 -3.05 30.02 7.64
CA PRO A 268 -4.35 30.23 7.00
C PRO A 268 -5.04 31.50 7.48
N PHE A 269 -4.65 32.05 8.64
CA PHE A 269 -5.19 33.30 9.17
C PHE A 269 -4.51 34.55 8.58
N ASN A 270 -3.43 34.38 7.83
CA ASN A 270 -2.63 35.47 7.27
C ASN A 270 -2.39 35.30 5.75
N TRP A 271 -3.33 34.61 5.08
CA TRP A 271 -3.21 34.23 3.68
C TRP A 271 -3.39 35.42 2.71
N TYR A 272 -4.16 36.44 3.10
CA TYR A 272 -4.48 37.58 2.24
C TYR A 272 -3.97 38.88 2.88
N ASP A 273 -3.67 39.88 2.05
CA ASP A 273 -3.41 41.23 2.54
C ASP A 273 -4.67 41.86 3.15
N ASP A 274 -4.49 42.78 4.09
CA ASP A 274 -5.59 43.41 4.84
C ASP A 274 -6.56 44.16 3.91
N ASP A 275 -7.85 44.12 4.24
CA ASP A 275 -8.91 44.89 3.57
C ASP A 275 -8.66 46.40 3.74
N ASP A 276 -8.49 47.12 2.63
CA ASP A 276 -8.29 48.57 2.60
C ASP A 276 -9.61 49.37 2.64
N GLY A 277 -10.75 48.69 2.84
CA GLY A 277 -12.07 49.28 3.07
C GLY A 277 -13.08 49.04 1.95
N ALA A 278 -12.77 48.21 0.96
CA ALA A 278 -13.61 47.85 -0.18
C ALA A 278 -13.84 46.33 -0.24
N MET A 279 -14.54 45.81 0.78
CA MET A 279 -14.74 44.37 1.03
C MET A 279 -15.16 43.54 -0.20
N ASP A 280 -16.12 44.01 -1.02
CA ASP A 280 -16.60 43.26 -2.19
C ASP A 280 -15.50 43.09 -3.26
N GLU A 281 -14.76 44.16 -3.57
CA GLU A 281 -13.65 44.14 -4.54
C GLU A 281 -12.46 43.33 -4.01
N TRP A 282 -12.23 43.37 -2.70
CA TRP A 282 -11.20 42.56 -2.05
C TRP A 282 -11.52 41.05 -2.14
N TYR A 283 -12.76 40.62 -1.88
CA TYR A 283 -13.12 39.19 -1.99
C TYR A 283 -12.98 38.65 -3.41
N GLU A 284 -13.26 39.47 -4.43
CA GLU A 284 -13.14 39.07 -5.84
C GLU A 284 -11.69 39.00 -6.34
N ASN A 285 -10.80 39.85 -5.81
CA ASN A 285 -9.43 40.01 -6.34
C ASN A 285 -8.32 39.55 -5.40
N ARG A 286 -8.63 39.19 -4.14
CA ARG A 286 -7.63 38.74 -3.18
C ARG A 286 -6.87 37.54 -3.73
N VAL A 287 -5.55 37.64 -3.69
CA VAL A 287 -4.65 36.56 -4.03
C VAL A 287 -3.93 36.11 -2.77
N PRO A 288 -3.77 34.79 -2.59
CA PRO A 288 -2.79 34.23 -1.67
C PRO A 288 -1.46 34.98 -1.65
N ARG A 289 -0.95 35.30 -0.47
CA ARG A 289 0.47 35.64 -0.29
C ARG A 289 1.34 34.50 -0.81
N PRO A 290 2.48 34.80 -1.47
CA PRO A 290 3.43 33.76 -1.86
C PRO A 290 3.91 32.98 -0.63
N VAL A 291 3.96 31.67 -0.76
CA VAL A 291 4.50 30.79 0.28
C VAL A 291 6.02 30.87 0.27
N GLU A 292 6.61 31.08 1.44
CA GLU A 292 8.08 31.06 1.60
C GLU A 292 8.59 29.63 1.41
N ILE A 293 9.65 29.47 0.62
CA ILE A 293 10.28 28.17 0.39
C ILE A 293 11.42 28.00 1.40
N PRO A 294 11.31 27.07 2.36
CA PRO A 294 12.36 26.86 3.35
C PRO A 294 13.58 26.20 2.72
N GLU A 295 14.71 26.21 3.45
CA GLU A 295 15.84 25.35 3.10
C GLU A 295 15.44 23.87 3.19
N PHE A 296 15.96 23.04 2.28
CA PHE A 296 15.68 21.61 2.32
C PHE A 296 16.29 20.97 3.57
N VAL A 297 15.45 20.26 4.32
CA VAL A 297 15.87 19.42 5.44
C VAL A 297 15.51 17.97 5.11
N PRO A 298 16.45 17.03 5.19
CA PRO A 298 16.16 15.61 5.03
C PRO A 298 15.01 15.17 5.95
N PRO A 299 14.01 14.41 5.44
CA PRO A 299 12.93 13.89 6.25
C PRO A 299 13.43 13.09 7.45
N LYS A 300 12.78 13.30 8.61
CA LYS A 300 13.08 12.56 9.83
C LYS A 300 12.84 11.06 9.64
N GLU A 301 13.79 10.25 10.06
CA GLU A 301 13.62 8.80 10.12
C GLU A 301 12.91 8.40 11.42
N PHE A 302 11.99 7.45 11.31
CA PHE A 302 11.22 6.91 12.43
C PHE A 302 11.57 5.44 12.65
N ASP A 303 11.39 4.97 13.88
CA ASP A 303 11.53 3.56 14.22
C ASP A 303 10.59 2.72 13.35
N LYS A 304 11.13 1.68 12.71
CA LYS A 304 10.36 0.84 11.79
C LYS A 304 9.18 0.17 12.48
N TYR A 305 8.06 0.04 11.78
CA TYR A 305 6.93 -0.74 12.24
C TYR A 305 7.27 -2.21 12.05
N GLU A 306 7.57 -2.91 13.14
CA GLU A 306 8.03 -4.29 13.08
C GLU A 306 6.85 -5.27 12.91
N LEU A 307 6.79 -5.92 11.75
CA LEU A 307 5.93 -7.09 11.52
C LEU A 307 6.63 -8.39 11.92
N ARG A 308 7.91 -8.34 12.25
CA ARG A 308 8.70 -9.46 12.73
C ARG A 308 8.71 -9.46 14.27
N PRO A 309 8.60 -10.63 14.93
CA PRO A 309 8.82 -10.71 16.37
C PRO A 309 10.22 -10.24 16.75
N SER A 310 10.32 -9.41 17.80
CA SER A 310 11.61 -9.01 18.37
C SER A 310 12.33 -10.23 18.93
N THR A 311 13.63 -10.34 18.65
CA THR A 311 14.52 -11.35 19.25
C THR A 311 14.98 -10.96 20.67
N SER A 312 14.56 -9.79 21.16
CA SER A 312 14.97 -9.27 22.47
C SER A 312 14.30 -10.02 23.62
N THR A 313 15.12 -10.62 24.48
CA THR A 313 14.76 -11.36 25.69
C THR A 313 14.17 -10.49 26.81
N LEU A 314 13.95 -9.19 26.58
CA LEU A 314 13.43 -8.22 27.55
C LEU A 314 11.91 -8.06 27.55
N SER A 315 11.19 -8.70 26.61
CA SER A 315 9.73 -8.78 26.67
C SER A 315 9.32 -9.91 27.63
N SER A 316 8.67 -9.55 28.74
CA SER A 316 8.19 -10.47 29.78
C SER A 316 6.93 -11.27 29.38
N SER A 317 6.56 -11.24 28.10
CA SER A 317 5.63 -12.20 27.50
C SER A 317 6.38 -13.12 26.55
N PRO A 318 6.10 -14.43 26.53
CA PRO A 318 6.65 -15.33 25.52
C PRO A 318 6.20 -14.79 24.16
N SER A 319 7.09 -14.10 23.44
CA SER A 319 6.82 -13.75 22.05
C SER A 319 6.70 -15.09 21.33
N SER A 320 5.53 -15.36 20.76
CA SER A 320 5.41 -16.38 19.73
C SER A 320 6.59 -16.21 18.77
N SER A 321 7.26 -17.31 18.40
CA SER A 321 8.37 -17.29 17.44
C SER A 321 7.97 -16.72 16.08
N SER A 322 6.67 -16.52 15.85
CA SER A 322 6.10 -15.91 14.66
C SER A 322 4.93 -14.97 14.98
N LYS A 323 4.81 -13.88 14.21
CA LYS A 323 3.67 -12.96 14.20
C LYS A 323 2.67 -13.45 13.14
N LYS A 324 1.38 -13.47 13.48
CA LYS A 324 0.31 -13.81 12.55
C LYS A 324 -0.24 -12.56 11.86
N LEU A 325 -0.34 -12.59 10.54
CA LEU A 325 -0.97 -11.56 9.71
C LEU A 325 -2.11 -12.17 8.90
N GLN A 326 -3.26 -11.49 8.84
CA GLN A 326 -4.41 -11.89 8.04
C GLN A 326 -4.33 -11.21 6.66
N VAL A 327 -4.21 -12.00 5.60
CA VAL A 327 -3.96 -11.52 4.24
C VAL A 327 -5.09 -11.94 3.31
N ILE A 328 -5.62 -11.00 2.54
CA ILE A 328 -6.56 -11.28 1.46
C ILE A 328 -5.76 -11.34 0.15
N ILE A 329 -5.93 -12.43 -0.59
CA ILE A 329 -5.22 -12.64 -1.85
C ILE A 329 -6.21 -12.48 -3.01
N LYS A 330 -5.81 -11.69 -4.00
CA LYS A 330 -6.51 -11.55 -5.28
C LYS A 330 -5.51 -11.69 -6.42
N LEU A 331 -5.81 -12.54 -7.40
CA LEU A 331 -5.07 -12.69 -8.65
C LEU A 331 -6.07 -12.58 -9.80
N ALA A 332 -5.76 -11.74 -10.78
CA ALA A 332 -6.53 -11.59 -12.00
C ALA A 332 -5.60 -11.35 -13.19
N ASN A 333 -6.03 -11.78 -14.37
CA ASN A 333 -5.33 -11.48 -15.63
C ASN A 333 -6.11 -10.42 -16.40
N ILE A 334 -5.41 -9.35 -16.77
CA ILE A 334 -5.90 -8.37 -17.74
C ILE A 334 -5.46 -8.84 -19.13
N ILE A 335 -6.43 -9.11 -19.99
CA ILE A 335 -6.25 -9.63 -21.35
C ILE A 335 -6.56 -8.49 -22.33
N LEU A 336 -5.52 -8.06 -23.03
CA LEU A 336 -5.61 -7.07 -24.09
C LEU A 336 -5.49 -7.78 -25.44
N THR A 337 -6.41 -7.52 -26.35
CA THR A 337 -6.39 -8.04 -27.72
C THR A 337 -6.26 -6.88 -28.71
N PRO A 338 -5.94 -7.13 -30.00
CA PRO A 338 -5.98 -6.07 -31.01
C PRO A 338 -7.33 -5.36 -31.09
N GLU A 339 -8.43 -6.07 -30.84
CA GLU A 339 -9.81 -5.54 -30.83
C GLU A 339 -10.11 -4.76 -29.55
N ASN A 340 -9.55 -5.18 -28.41
CA ASN A 340 -9.67 -4.54 -27.11
C ASN A 340 -8.28 -4.23 -26.51
N PRO A 341 -7.53 -3.25 -27.07
CA PRO A 341 -6.11 -3.04 -26.75
C PRO A 341 -5.87 -2.20 -25.49
N LYS A 342 -6.94 -1.67 -24.89
CA LYS A 342 -6.87 -0.79 -23.71
C LYS A 342 -7.81 -1.32 -22.64
N TYR A 343 -7.36 -1.25 -21.40
CA TYR A 343 -8.18 -1.46 -20.20
C TYR A 343 -8.05 -0.20 -19.34
N PRO A 344 -9.14 0.54 -19.07
CA PRO A 344 -9.08 1.84 -18.41
C PRO A 344 -8.78 1.78 -16.91
N GLY A 345 -8.81 0.59 -16.30
CA GLY A 345 -8.71 0.42 -14.84
C GLY A 345 -10.08 0.16 -14.24
#